data_AF-A0A3L6RAZ7-F1
#
_entry.id   AF-A0A3L6RAZ7-F1
#
_cell.length_a   1.000
_cell.length_b   1.000
_cell.length_c   1.000
_cell.angle_alpha   90.00
_cell.angle_beta   90.00
_cell.angle_gamma   90.00
#
_symmetry.space_group_name_H-M   'P 1'
#
loop_
_entity.id
_entity.type
_entity.pdbx_description
1 polymer ?
#
loop_
_entity_poly.entity_id
_entity_poly.type
_entity_poly.pdbx_seq_one_letter_code
_entity_poly.pdbx_strand_id
1 'polypeptide(L)'
;MAISSYILSSFFILPFVLAMGSSPSLSCPCTRESEIRMVLYMRQVNEGQPNANGVRRPTSLRLPFGFGDVFVNDWVILDAPEPNANVVADARGINVNADQAAGAGYHSSLSVVFKAGRFKGSTLELLGIHAAEAAWAVVGGTGQFSFARGTINYRIVKNVPGAEEYKELSIHALYIPPAGNATTGTADQ
;
A
#
# COMPACT_ATOMS: atom_id res chain seq x y z
N MET A 1 -36.39 -41.93 81.56
CA MET A 1 -36.48 -40.45 81.62
C MET A 1 -35.07 -39.90 81.46
N ALA A 2 -34.72 -39.48 80.23
CA ALA A 2 -33.55 -38.68 79.79
C ALA A 2 -32.12 -39.21 80.16
N ILE A 3 -31.00 -39.00 79.48
CA ILE A 3 -30.50 -37.93 78.60
C ILE A 3 -29.37 -38.52 77.71
N SER A 4 -29.32 -38.08 76.43
CA SER A 4 -28.14 -37.79 75.56
C SER A 4 -26.92 -38.72 75.49
N SER A 5 -26.44 -39.02 74.28
CA SER A 5 -25.04 -38.75 73.88
C SER A 5 -24.74 -38.98 72.38
N TYR A 6 -24.49 -37.84 71.72
CA TYR A 6 -23.52 -37.52 70.67
C TYR A 6 -23.52 -38.24 69.30
N ILE A 7 -24.01 -37.45 68.34
CA ILE A 7 -23.82 -37.50 66.89
C ILE A 7 -22.33 -37.40 66.55
N LEU A 8 -21.77 -38.36 65.82
CA LEU A 8 -20.51 -38.19 65.10
C LEU A 8 -20.77 -37.82 63.63
N SER A 9 -20.52 -36.54 63.38
CA SER A 9 -20.29 -35.86 62.11
C SER A 9 -19.29 -36.60 61.21
N SER A 10 -19.67 -36.82 59.95
CA SER A 10 -18.70 -36.95 58.85
C SER A 10 -19.33 -36.46 57.54
N PHE A 11 -19.47 -35.13 57.43
CA PHE A 11 -19.67 -34.46 56.14
C PHE A 11 -18.30 -34.15 55.54
N PHE A 12 -17.83 -34.98 54.62
CA PHE A 12 -16.72 -34.65 53.72
C PHE A 12 -17.20 -33.55 52.75
N ILE A 13 -17.07 -32.28 53.16
CA ILE A 13 -17.22 -31.15 52.25
C ILE A 13 -15.89 -31.01 51.49
N LEU A 14 -15.90 -31.46 50.23
CA LEU A 14 -14.84 -31.16 49.28
C LEU A 14 -14.85 -29.65 49.00
N PRO A 15 -13.77 -28.88 49.24
CA PRO A 15 -13.75 -27.50 48.79
C PRO A 15 -13.62 -27.49 47.27
N PHE A 16 -14.65 -26.95 46.63
CA PHE A 16 -14.69 -26.56 45.24
C PHE A 16 -13.61 -25.49 45.01
N VAL A 17 -12.39 -25.92 44.65
CA VAL A 17 -11.34 -24.98 44.22
C VAL A 17 -11.72 -24.51 42.82
N LEU A 18 -12.51 -23.44 42.76
CA LEU A 18 -12.57 -22.57 41.58
C LEU A 18 -11.19 -21.94 41.42
N ALA A 19 -10.32 -22.60 40.66
CA ALA A 19 -9.25 -21.91 39.98
C ALA A 19 -9.92 -20.97 38.97
N MET A 20 -10.20 -19.73 39.39
CA MET A 20 -10.47 -18.64 38.45
C MET A 20 -9.17 -18.44 37.67
N GLY A 21 -9.06 -19.12 36.54
CA GLY A 21 -8.09 -18.79 35.52
C GLY A 21 -8.35 -17.35 35.11
N SER A 22 -7.55 -16.42 35.62
CA SER A 22 -7.44 -15.10 35.03
C SER A 22 -6.81 -15.29 33.66
N SER A 23 -7.65 -15.53 32.65
CA SER A 23 -7.23 -15.43 31.26
C SER A 23 -6.63 -14.04 31.10
N PRO A 24 -5.32 -13.89 30.77
CA PRO A 24 -4.85 -12.60 30.34
C PRO A 24 -5.69 -12.25 29.11
N SER A 25 -6.45 -11.17 29.19
CA SER A 25 -7.07 -10.58 28.02
C SER A 25 -5.92 -10.21 27.09
N LEU A 26 -5.66 -11.06 26.11
CA LEU A 26 -4.93 -10.72 24.90
C LEU A 26 -5.78 -9.67 24.19
N SER A 27 -5.76 -8.44 24.71
CA SER A 27 -6.14 -7.27 23.95
C SER A 27 -5.04 -7.12 22.90
N CYS A 28 -5.20 -7.85 21.80
CA CYS A 28 -4.55 -7.45 20.56
C CYS A 28 -4.96 -5.99 20.38
N PRO A 29 -4.03 -5.02 20.34
CA PRO A 29 -4.39 -3.68 19.94
C PRO A 29 -4.98 -3.85 18.54
N CYS A 30 -6.31 -3.73 18.42
CA CYS A 30 -6.97 -3.73 17.12
C CYS A 30 -6.40 -2.53 16.39
N THR A 31 -5.41 -2.78 15.55
CA THR A 31 -4.75 -1.72 14.81
C THR A 31 -5.78 -1.22 13.83
N ARG A 32 -6.25 0.02 14.03
CA ARG A 32 -7.38 0.56 13.27
C ARG A 32 -6.92 0.81 11.84
N GLU A 33 -7.21 -0.14 10.96
CA GLU A 33 -7.02 0.03 9.52
C GLU A 33 -7.94 1.15 8.99
N SER A 34 -7.42 1.92 8.05
CA SER A 34 -8.15 2.92 7.27
C SER A 34 -8.10 2.55 5.80
N GLU A 35 -9.16 2.87 5.07
CA GLU A 35 -9.28 2.61 3.65
C GLU A 35 -9.11 3.91 2.86
N ILE A 36 -8.43 3.83 1.71
CA ILE A 36 -8.35 4.90 0.74
C ILE A 36 -8.78 4.42 -0.63
N ARG A 37 -9.63 5.22 -1.28
CA ARG A 37 -10.02 5.09 -2.68
C ARG A 37 -9.78 6.43 -3.34
N MET A 38 -8.98 6.47 -4.40
CA MET A 38 -8.72 7.68 -5.15
C MET A 38 -8.53 7.36 -6.63
N VAL A 39 -8.95 8.29 -7.47
CA VAL A 39 -8.70 8.27 -8.91
C VAL A 39 -7.77 9.44 -9.21
N LEU A 40 -6.62 9.14 -9.79
CA LEU A 40 -5.59 10.11 -10.17
C LEU A 40 -5.16 9.87 -11.62
N TYR A 41 -4.37 10.77 -12.20
CA TYR A 41 -3.96 10.68 -13.60
C TYR A 41 -2.45 10.78 -13.75
N MET A 42 -1.81 9.73 -14.21
CA MET A 42 -0.37 9.69 -14.46
C MET A 42 -0.06 10.12 -15.89
N ARG A 43 0.78 11.15 -16.04
CA ARG A 43 1.23 11.69 -17.32
C ARG A 43 2.62 11.17 -17.65
N GLN A 44 2.71 10.43 -18.75
CA GLN A 44 3.95 9.89 -19.31
C GLN A 44 4.31 10.67 -20.57
N VAL A 45 5.47 11.30 -20.60
CA VAL A 45 5.97 12.09 -21.72
C VAL A 45 7.16 11.36 -22.32
N ASN A 46 7.10 11.08 -23.62
CA ASN A 46 8.06 10.23 -24.30
C ASN A 46 9.45 10.88 -24.36
N GLU A 47 10.49 10.04 -24.37
CA GLU A 47 11.88 10.47 -24.57
C GLU A 47 12.00 11.27 -25.89
N GLY A 48 12.73 12.38 -25.84
CA GLY A 48 12.88 13.31 -26.97
C GLY A 48 11.83 14.43 -27.04
N GLN A 49 10.78 14.39 -26.23
CA GLN A 49 9.82 15.50 -26.11
C GLN A 49 10.24 16.53 -25.05
N PRO A 50 9.77 17.79 -25.14
CA PRO A 50 9.92 18.74 -24.05
C PRO A 50 9.29 18.19 -22.76
N ASN A 51 10.03 18.24 -21.65
CA ASN A 51 9.63 17.66 -20.36
C ASN A 51 9.44 16.14 -20.37
N ALA A 52 10.17 15.41 -21.23
CA ALA A 52 10.29 13.96 -21.13
C ALA A 52 10.62 13.54 -19.70
N ASN A 53 9.88 12.56 -19.18
CA ASN A 53 9.91 12.18 -17.77
C ASN A 53 10.11 10.67 -17.58
N GLY A 54 10.59 10.01 -18.62
CA GLY A 54 11.02 8.63 -18.61
C GLY A 54 12.03 8.39 -19.71
N VAL A 55 12.92 7.45 -19.46
CA VAL A 55 14.08 7.21 -20.31
C VAL A 55 14.27 5.71 -20.48
N ARG A 56 14.36 5.24 -21.73
CA ARG A 56 14.64 3.83 -22.03
C ARG A 56 16.13 3.64 -22.31
N ARG A 57 16.69 2.56 -21.78
CA ARG A 57 18.05 2.11 -22.06
C ARG A 57 18.00 0.68 -22.57
N PRO A 58 18.24 0.48 -23.87
CA PRO A 58 18.34 -0.86 -24.44
C PRO A 58 19.55 -1.60 -23.86
N THR A 59 19.35 -2.85 -23.42
CA THR A 59 20.43 -3.65 -22.84
C THR A 59 21.16 -4.46 -23.89
N SER A 60 20.45 -4.97 -24.89
CA SER A 60 21.03 -5.68 -26.03
C SER A 60 20.11 -5.67 -27.23
N LEU A 61 20.64 -5.31 -28.40
CA LEU A 61 19.90 -5.39 -29.66
C LEU A 61 19.76 -6.82 -30.19
N ARG A 62 20.44 -7.80 -29.57
CA ARG A 62 20.41 -9.21 -29.98
C ARG A 62 19.30 -10.01 -29.30
N LEU A 63 18.77 -9.50 -28.19
CA LEU A 63 17.71 -10.16 -27.46
C LEU A 63 16.36 -9.78 -28.08
N PRO A 64 15.47 -10.76 -28.32
CA PRO A 64 14.19 -10.47 -28.95
C PRO A 64 13.32 -9.59 -28.04
N PHE A 65 12.45 -8.80 -28.66
CA PHE A 65 11.43 -7.98 -27.99
C PHE A 65 11.94 -7.01 -26.91
N GLY A 66 13.24 -6.67 -26.92
CA GLY A 66 13.85 -5.78 -25.93
C GLY A 66 13.96 -6.39 -24.54
N PHE A 67 14.07 -7.73 -24.44
CA PHE A 67 14.24 -8.40 -23.15
C PHE A 67 15.47 -7.87 -22.40
N GLY A 68 15.29 -7.52 -21.13
CA GLY A 68 16.30 -6.92 -20.27
C GLY A 68 16.42 -5.41 -20.40
N ASP A 69 15.67 -4.74 -21.28
CA ASP A 69 15.68 -3.28 -21.37
C ASP A 69 15.20 -2.64 -20.07
N VAL A 70 15.87 -1.55 -19.69
CA VAL A 70 15.56 -0.80 -18.48
C VAL A 70 14.88 0.52 -18.86
N PHE A 71 13.79 0.83 -18.17
CA PHE A 71 13.09 2.09 -18.26
C PHE A 71 13.05 2.75 -16.88
N VAL A 72 13.67 3.92 -16.75
CA VAL A 72 13.66 4.71 -15.52
C VAL A 72 12.70 5.87 -15.68
N ASN A 73 11.89 6.15 -14.66
CA ASN A 73 10.85 7.18 -14.74
C ASN A 73 10.77 8.09 -13.51
N ASP A 74 10.26 9.30 -13.76
CA ASP A 74 9.73 10.28 -12.80
C ASP A 74 8.41 10.83 -13.35
N TRP A 75 7.40 9.97 -13.44
CA TRP A 75 6.12 10.28 -14.06
C TRP A 75 5.27 11.17 -13.13
N VAL A 76 4.73 12.24 -13.68
CA VAL A 76 3.91 13.19 -12.91
C VAL A 76 2.51 12.61 -12.71
N ILE A 77 1.95 12.75 -11.51
CA ILE A 77 0.56 12.38 -11.19
C ILE A 77 -0.26 13.63 -10.89
N LEU A 78 -1.41 13.72 -11.55
CA LEU A 78 -2.31 14.86 -11.63
C LEU A 78 -3.67 14.54 -11.00
N ASP A 79 -4.41 15.56 -10.59
CA ASP A 79 -5.79 15.46 -10.11
C ASP A 79 -6.85 15.42 -11.25
N ALA A 80 -6.46 15.76 -12.47
CA ALA A 80 -7.29 15.67 -13.68
C ALA A 80 -6.45 15.26 -14.90
N PRO A 81 -7.04 14.68 -15.97
CA PRO A 81 -6.33 14.27 -17.18
C PRO A 81 -6.00 15.45 -18.12
N GLU A 82 -5.60 16.59 -17.56
CA GLU A 82 -5.35 17.83 -18.28
C GLU A 82 -3.90 18.31 -18.13
N PRO A 83 -3.27 18.91 -19.16
CA PRO A 83 -1.86 19.32 -19.11
C PRO A 83 -1.52 20.34 -18.02
N ASN A 84 -2.50 21.14 -17.59
CA ASN A 84 -2.37 22.20 -16.57
C ASN A 84 -3.02 21.83 -15.23
N ALA A 85 -3.42 20.57 -15.05
CA ALA A 85 -3.97 20.06 -13.80
C ALA A 85 -2.93 20.14 -12.66
N ASN A 86 -3.39 20.05 -11.41
CA ASN A 86 -2.50 20.17 -10.27
C ASN A 86 -1.66 18.90 -10.14
N VAL A 87 -0.36 19.09 -9.94
CA VAL A 87 0.54 17.99 -9.59
C VAL A 87 0.33 17.59 -8.14
N VAL A 88 -0.12 16.36 -7.91
CA VAL A 88 -0.43 15.84 -6.56
C VAL A 88 0.58 14.80 -6.08
N ALA A 89 1.29 14.13 -6.99
CA ALA A 89 2.33 13.15 -6.67
C ALA A 89 3.28 12.95 -7.86
N ASP A 90 4.38 12.22 -7.65
CA ASP A 90 5.18 11.60 -8.72
C ASP A 90 5.18 10.08 -8.56
N ALA A 91 5.15 9.33 -9.65
CA ALA A 91 5.52 7.92 -9.69
C ALA A 91 6.98 7.80 -10.17
N ARG A 92 7.87 7.39 -9.26
CA ARG A 92 9.29 7.25 -9.52
C ARG A 92 9.71 5.80 -9.44
N GLY A 93 10.53 5.34 -10.37
CA GLY A 93 11.05 3.98 -10.26
C GLY A 93 11.69 3.45 -11.51
N ILE A 94 11.73 2.12 -11.55
CA ILE A 94 12.42 1.34 -12.57
C ILE A 94 11.46 0.29 -13.10
N ASN A 95 11.53 0.09 -14.41
CA ASN A 95 10.80 -0.95 -15.11
C ASN A 95 11.81 -1.76 -15.94
N VAL A 96 11.80 -3.07 -15.82
CA VAL A 96 12.68 -3.95 -16.59
C VAL A 96 11.83 -4.85 -17.46
N ASN A 97 12.08 -4.87 -18.77
CA ASN A 97 11.36 -5.77 -19.66
C ASN A 97 11.74 -7.21 -19.35
N ALA A 98 10.80 -7.96 -18.78
CA ALA A 98 10.99 -9.33 -18.33
C ALA A 98 10.22 -10.34 -19.20
N ASP A 99 9.73 -9.92 -20.38
CA ASP A 99 9.01 -10.79 -21.31
C ASP A 99 9.88 -11.15 -22.53
N GLN A 100 9.98 -12.46 -22.78
CA GLN A 100 10.72 -13.03 -23.91
C GLN A 100 9.82 -13.38 -25.11
N ALA A 101 8.49 -13.32 -24.96
CA ALA A 101 7.54 -13.91 -25.91
C ALA A 101 6.74 -12.87 -26.72
N ALA A 102 6.29 -11.77 -26.12
CA ALA A 102 5.40 -10.81 -26.78
C ALA A 102 5.93 -9.37 -26.79
N GLY A 103 6.88 -9.05 -25.91
CA GLY A 103 7.37 -7.70 -25.70
C GLY A 103 6.41 -6.88 -24.84
N ALA A 104 6.95 -5.89 -24.14
CA ALA A 104 6.24 -4.99 -23.23
C ALA A 104 5.79 -5.56 -21.87
N GLY A 105 6.23 -6.76 -21.48
CA GLY A 105 6.07 -7.27 -20.11
C GLY A 105 7.06 -6.65 -19.13
N TYR A 106 6.92 -5.35 -18.86
CA TYR A 106 7.81 -4.62 -17.96
C TYR A 106 7.48 -4.90 -16.49
N HIS A 107 8.41 -5.53 -15.76
CA HIS A 107 8.36 -5.60 -14.31
C HIS A 107 8.68 -4.25 -13.70
N SER A 108 7.71 -3.65 -13.03
CA SER A 108 7.75 -2.30 -12.49
C SER A 108 7.95 -2.35 -10.98
N SER A 109 8.89 -1.55 -10.47
CA SER A 109 9.03 -1.22 -9.06
C SER A 109 9.04 0.29 -8.93
N LEU A 110 7.95 0.85 -8.38
CA LEU A 110 7.73 2.29 -8.32
C LEU A 110 7.34 2.74 -6.90
N SER A 111 7.63 4.00 -6.60
CA SER A 111 7.15 4.72 -5.42
C SER A 111 6.26 5.87 -5.88
N VAL A 112 5.02 5.91 -5.42
CA VAL A 112 4.12 7.06 -5.58
C VAL A 112 4.37 8.04 -4.44
N VAL A 113 5.06 9.14 -4.72
CA VAL A 113 5.48 10.15 -3.75
C VAL A 113 4.50 11.31 -3.75
N PHE A 114 3.65 11.38 -2.72
CA PHE A 114 2.63 12.42 -2.62
C PHE A 114 3.24 13.79 -2.27
N LYS A 115 2.83 14.83 -3.00
CA LYS A 115 3.36 16.20 -2.88
C LYS A 115 2.39 17.21 -2.27
N ALA A 116 1.11 16.86 -2.18
CA ALA A 116 0.05 17.76 -1.77
C ALA A 116 -0.95 17.11 -0.80
N GLY A 117 -1.76 17.97 -0.16
CA GLY A 117 -2.84 17.56 0.72
C GLY A 117 -2.38 16.80 1.97
N ARG A 118 -3.29 16.02 2.56
CA ARG A 118 -3.07 15.28 3.83
C ARG A 118 -1.99 14.20 3.75
N PHE A 119 -1.59 13.81 2.53
CA PHE A 119 -0.63 12.74 2.29
C PHE A 119 0.75 13.26 1.87
N LYS A 120 0.95 14.59 1.82
CA LYS A 120 2.23 15.18 1.44
C LYS A 120 3.39 14.55 2.21
N GLY A 121 4.40 14.06 1.48
CA GLY A 121 5.58 13.39 2.01
C GLY A 121 5.40 11.90 2.32
N SER A 122 4.19 11.35 2.18
CA SER A 122 3.94 9.91 2.29
C SER A 122 4.12 9.22 0.94
N THR A 123 4.39 7.92 0.96
CA THR A 123 4.53 7.12 -0.26
C THR A 123 3.65 5.88 -0.28
N LEU A 124 3.23 5.46 -1.47
CA LEU A 124 2.78 4.09 -1.73
C LEU A 124 3.85 3.39 -2.56
N GLU A 125 4.25 2.20 -2.13
CA GLU A 125 5.22 1.37 -2.82
C GLU A 125 4.49 0.31 -3.63
N LEU A 126 4.86 0.17 -4.90
CA LEU A 126 4.14 -0.69 -5.83
C LEU A 126 5.06 -1.61 -6.64
N LEU A 127 4.51 -2.76 -7.00
CA LEU A 127 5.19 -3.79 -7.77
C LEU A 127 4.21 -4.53 -8.69
N GLY A 128 4.63 -4.84 -9.91
CA GLY A 128 3.83 -5.66 -10.83
C GLY A 128 4.34 -5.66 -12.27
N ILE A 129 3.68 -6.42 -13.13
CA ILE A 129 3.99 -6.51 -14.56
C ILE A 129 3.08 -5.54 -15.34
N HIS A 130 3.67 -4.78 -16.26
CA HIS A 130 2.94 -3.90 -17.16
C HIS A 130 2.09 -4.69 -18.17
N ALA A 131 0.85 -4.26 -18.37
CA ALA A 131 -0.05 -4.79 -19.40
C ALA A 131 -1.06 -3.71 -19.83
N ALA A 132 -1.79 -3.92 -20.94
CA ALA A 132 -2.74 -2.94 -21.48
C ALA A 132 -3.87 -2.56 -20.50
N GLU A 133 -4.35 -3.54 -19.73
CA GLU A 133 -5.22 -3.37 -18.57
C GLU A 133 -4.60 -4.18 -17.44
N ALA A 134 -3.95 -3.51 -16.49
CA ALA A 134 -3.23 -4.19 -15.43
C ALA A 134 -3.43 -3.52 -14.07
N ALA A 135 -3.07 -4.29 -13.06
CA ALA A 135 -3.03 -3.86 -11.68
C ALA A 135 -1.58 -3.93 -11.17
N TRP A 136 -1.12 -2.87 -10.52
CA TRP A 136 0.04 -2.97 -9.64
C TRP A 136 -0.43 -3.33 -8.23
N ALA A 137 0.31 -4.20 -7.55
CA ALA A 137 0.10 -4.44 -6.13
C ALA A 137 0.71 -3.27 -5.35
N VAL A 138 -0.04 -2.73 -4.39
CA VAL A 138 0.53 -1.91 -3.32
C VAL A 138 1.12 -2.86 -2.30
N VAL A 139 2.44 -2.88 -2.22
CA VAL A 139 3.22 -3.79 -1.36
C VAL A 139 3.65 -3.13 -0.05
N GLY A 140 3.47 -1.82 0.07
CA GLY A 140 3.82 -1.07 1.26
C GLY A 140 3.54 0.42 1.10
N GLY A 141 3.97 1.19 2.09
CA GLY A 141 3.94 2.63 2.06
C GLY A 141 4.66 3.23 3.26
N THR A 142 4.89 4.55 3.20
CA THR A 142 5.57 5.31 4.24
C THR A 142 4.70 6.46 4.74
N GLY A 143 5.06 7.05 5.89
CA GLY A 143 4.33 8.16 6.49
C GLY A 143 2.89 7.78 6.85
N GLN A 144 1.92 8.50 6.30
CA GLN A 144 0.50 8.23 6.50
C GLN A 144 0.08 6.86 5.99
N PHE A 145 0.80 6.28 5.03
CA PHE A 145 0.51 4.98 4.43
C PHE A 145 1.35 3.84 5.03
N SER A 146 1.73 3.96 6.30
CA SER A 146 2.43 2.87 6.99
C SER A 146 1.59 1.59 6.92
N PHE A 147 2.24 0.46 6.62
CA PHE A 147 1.59 -0.85 6.42
C PHE A 147 0.56 -0.89 5.28
N ALA A 148 0.65 -0.01 4.28
CA ALA A 148 -0.30 0.00 3.18
C ALA A 148 -0.26 -1.30 2.35
N ARG A 149 -1.44 -1.80 1.98
CA ARG A 149 -1.64 -2.93 1.07
C ARG A 149 -2.86 -2.70 0.19
N GLY A 150 -2.85 -3.20 -1.04
CA GLY A 150 -3.97 -3.00 -1.97
C GLY A 150 -3.55 -3.10 -3.42
N THR A 151 -4.26 -2.38 -4.30
CA THR A 151 -4.02 -2.40 -5.75
C THR A 151 -4.16 -1.00 -6.36
N ILE A 152 -3.46 -0.82 -7.47
CA ILE A 152 -3.60 0.32 -8.37
C ILE A 152 -3.93 -0.24 -9.74
N ASN A 153 -5.21 -0.18 -10.11
CA ASN A 153 -5.63 -0.50 -11.47
C ASN A 153 -5.36 0.71 -12.36
N TYR A 154 -4.90 0.49 -13.58
CA TYR A 154 -4.72 1.58 -14.52
C TYR A 154 -5.23 1.28 -15.91
N ARG A 155 -5.63 2.34 -16.60
CA ARG A 155 -6.06 2.31 -18.00
C ARG A 155 -5.67 3.61 -18.70
N ILE A 156 -5.43 3.53 -20.00
CA ILE A 156 -5.12 4.70 -20.82
C ILE A 156 -6.41 5.49 -21.06
N VAL A 157 -6.39 6.80 -20.76
CA VAL A 157 -7.54 7.70 -20.97
C VAL A 157 -7.28 8.76 -22.03
N LYS A 158 -6.01 9.04 -22.34
CA LYS A 158 -5.59 9.95 -23.40
C LYS A 158 -4.25 9.49 -23.94
N ASN A 159 -4.12 9.40 -25.25
CA ASN A 159 -2.88 9.04 -25.92
C ASN A 159 -2.66 10.03 -27.08
N VAL A 160 -1.52 10.71 -27.06
CA VAL A 160 -1.03 11.57 -28.14
C VAL A 160 0.16 10.84 -28.76
N PRO A 161 -0.02 10.19 -29.93
CA PRO A 161 0.99 9.33 -30.52
C PRO A 161 2.36 10.00 -30.64
N GLY A 162 3.40 9.33 -30.14
CA GLY A 162 4.77 9.83 -30.17
C GLY A 162 5.09 10.95 -29.18
N ALA A 163 4.10 11.53 -28.49
CA ALA A 163 4.30 12.66 -27.58
C ALA A 163 4.08 12.28 -26.11
N GLU A 164 2.85 11.97 -25.72
CA GLU A 164 2.49 11.75 -24.32
C GLU A 164 1.26 10.86 -24.17
N GLU A 165 1.14 10.25 -22.98
CA GLU A 165 0.04 9.39 -22.58
C GLU A 165 -0.42 9.74 -21.17
N TYR A 166 -1.72 9.65 -20.92
CA TYR A 166 -2.33 9.76 -19.60
C TYR A 166 -2.97 8.44 -19.22
N LYS A 167 -2.58 7.93 -18.06
CA LYS A 167 -3.16 6.75 -17.44
C LYS A 167 -3.98 7.17 -16.24
N GLU A 168 -5.26 6.81 -16.22
CA GLU A 168 -6.06 6.88 -15.01
C GLU A 168 -5.58 5.80 -14.05
N LEU A 169 -5.31 6.18 -12.81
CA LEU A 169 -4.90 5.33 -11.71
C LEU A 169 -6.06 5.22 -10.72
N SER A 170 -6.69 4.07 -10.64
CA SER A 170 -7.68 3.73 -9.61
C SER A 170 -6.99 3.04 -8.45
N ILE A 171 -6.66 3.82 -7.42
CA ILE A 171 -5.94 3.37 -6.23
C ILE A 171 -6.94 2.93 -5.18
N HIS A 172 -6.78 1.71 -4.68
CA HIS A 172 -7.53 1.17 -3.56
C HIS A 172 -6.57 0.50 -2.58
N ALA A 173 -6.45 1.05 -1.37
CA ALA A 173 -5.53 0.53 -0.36
C ALA A 173 -6.10 0.60 1.06
N LEU A 174 -5.69 -0.36 1.88
CA LEU A 174 -5.83 -0.36 3.33
C LEU A 174 -4.50 0.04 3.93
N TYR A 175 -4.51 0.86 4.98
CA TYR A 175 -3.29 1.34 5.64
C TYR A 175 -3.54 1.60 7.13
N ILE A 176 -2.47 1.69 7.91
CA ILE A 176 -2.53 2.02 9.33
C ILE A 176 -2.07 3.48 9.49
N PRO A 177 -2.99 4.42 9.80
CA PRO A 177 -2.60 5.80 10.05
C PRO A 177 -1.69 5.86 11.28
N PRO A 178 -0.69 6.77 11.30
CA PRO A 178 0.06 7.05 12.50
C PRO A 178 -0.88 7.37 13.66
N ALA A 179 -0.56 6.90 14.87
CA ALA A 179 -1.30 7.28 16.06
C ALA A 179 -1.29 8.82 16.15
N GLY A 180 -2.45 9.45 15.93
CA GLY A 180 -2.58 10.89 16.20
C GLY A 180 -2.20 11.10 17.65
N ASN A 181 -1.37 12.11 17.95
CA ASN A 181 -0.82 12.39 19.28
C ASN A 181 -1.85 12.09 20.37
N ALA A 182 -1.80 10.90 20.94
CA ALA A 182 -2.50 10.58 22.15
C ALA A 182 -1.76 11.42 23.18
N THR A 183 -2.36 12.55 23.57
CA THR A 183 -1.94 13.25 24.77
C THR A 183 -1.91 12.21 25.87
N THR A 184 -0.71 11.77 26.23
CA THR A 184 -0.42 11.00 27.44
C THR A 184 -0.69 11.93 28.61
N GLY A 185 -1.97 12.14 28.89
CA GLY A 185 -2.47 12.78 30.08
C GLY A 185 -2.76 11.71 31.10
N THR A 186 -1.83 11.55 32.04
CA THR A 186 -1.97 11.36 33.51
C THR A 186 -0.69 10.63 33.95
N ALA A 187 0.27 11.33 34.55
CA ALA A 187 0.30 11.66 35.98
C ALA A 187 0.68 10.42 36.80
N ASP A 188 1.99 10.28 37.00
CA ASP A 188 2.56 9.62 38.18
C ASP A 188 3.89 10.32 38.50
N GLN A 189 3.78 11.40 39.27
CA GLN A 189 4.73 11.89 40.28
C GLN A 189 3.94 12.62 41.35
#